data_AF-A0A078AGL0-F1
#
_entry.id   AF-A0A078AGL0-F1
#
_cell.length_a   1.000
_cell.length_b   1.000
_cell.length_c   1.000
_cell.angle_alpha   90.00
_cell.angle_beta   90.00
_cell.angle_gamma   90.00
#
_symmetry.space_group_name_H-M   'P 1'
#
loop_
_entity.id
_entity.type
_entity.pdbx_description
1 polymer ?
#
loop_
_entity_poly.entity_id
_entity_poly.type
_entity_poly.pdbx_seq_one_letter_code
_entity_poly.pdbx_strand_id
1 'polypeptide(L)'
;MQWRIAILAAYRTYALIRLKKDVQDPQNPEFILKYCRGKTCIFEFLDREIYVDGTQKDTVIQLGTKSHPYSMLDDIFRETFNKLSKIQTNLTIYVKEGSIINLYSQSMPILILNSDIEINISKNQTNTSSDIGFATFNIIEESYEFTRANSGFNPSIYLNGSVIDYDISSKYLDGQLDSVEATATKYKFHVYRSNLKFQDILFIQKDQKVQLTDDALVSGYTNPYRWISFIRCQFSLLTFIIFTNYGTNLLIQNSVIDISQQAFGIFSNFMNCDAYWNEGYSGNLILDQNKFIGQNSVTQISLFEASSYSNFTVIGNTFENAFWRSQARSFSYEAYEDNQQV
;
A
#
# COMPACT_ATOMS: atom_id res chain seq x y z
N MET A 1 35.84 19.92 -36.59
CA MET A 1 35.21 18.72 -35.98
C MET A 1 35.69 18.47 -34.54
N GLN A 2 37.00 18.54 -34.27
CA GLN A 2 37.59 18.30 -32.93
C GLN A 2 37.10 19.27 -31.82
N TRP A 3 36.84 20.54 -32.13
CA TRP A 3 36.33 21.51 -31.15
C TRP A 3 34.92 21.21 -30.61
N ARG A 4 34.05 20.58 -31.41
CA ARG A 4 32.70 20.20 -30.96
C ARG A 4 32.74 19.02 -29.98
N ILE A 5 33.68 18.09 -30.16
CA ILE A 5 33.90 16.96 -29.25
C ILE A 5 34.47 17.45 -27.91
N ALA A 6 35.40 18.40 -27.95
CA ALA A 6 35.96 19.01 -26.73
C ALA A 6 34.92 19.80 -25.92
N ILE A 7 34.02 20.53 -26.59
CA ILE A 7 32.92 21.25 -25.92
C ILE A 7 31.91 20.27 -25.31
N LEU A 8 31.54 19.20 -26.02
CA LEU A 8 30.65 18.15 -25.48
C LEU A 8 31.26 17.40 -24.30
N ALA A 9 32.57 17.12 -24.34
CA ALA A 9 33.30 16.51 -23.23
C ALA A 9 33.37 17.47 -22.03
N ALA A 10 33.67 18.76 -22.24
CA ALA A 10 33.69 19.77 -21.18
C ALA A 10 32.30 19.98 -20.55
N TYR A 11 31.22 19.97 -21.34
CA TYR A 11 29.85 20.03 -20.83
C TYR A 11 29.47 18.79 -20.02
N ARG A 12 29.86 17.59 -20.45
CA ARG A 12 29.67 16.35 -19.66
C ARG A 12 30.43 16.41 -18.34
N THR A 13 31.70 16.83 -18.36
CA THR A 13 32.53 16.93 -17.16
C THR A 13 32.02 18.02 -16.21
N TYR A 14 31.59 19.17 -16.73
CA TYR A 14 31.00 20.24 -15.93
C TYR A 14 29.65 19.83 -15.32
N ALA A 15 28.79 19.14 -16.08
CA ALA A 15 27.54 18.58 -15.57
C ALA A 15 27.79 17.53 -14.46
N LEU A 16 28.80 16.67 -14.62
CA LEU A 16 29.21 15.68 -13.60
C LEU A 16 29.80 16.33 -12.34
N ILE A 17 30.59 17.39 -12.48
CA ILE A 17 31.15 18.14 -11.34
C ILE A 17 30.06 18.91 -10.59
N ARG A 18 29.09 19.49 -11.30
CA ARG A 18 27.96 20.20 -10.70
C ARG A 18 26.99 19.24 -10.00
N LEU A 19 26.71 18.09 -10.62
CA LEU A 19 26.00 16.98 -9.97
C LEU A 19 26.70 16.59 -8.66
N LYS A 20 28.01 16.36 -8.65
CA LYS A 20 28.73 16.01 -7.41
C LYS A 20 28.66 17.06 -6.30
N LYS A 21 28.48 18.35 -6.62
CA LYS A 21 28.42 19.44 -5.64
C LYS A 21 27.01 19.66 -5.11
N ASP A 22 26.00 19.53 -5.97
CA ASP A 22 24.58 19.65 -5.60
C ASP A 22 24.05 18.35 -4.94
N VAL A 23 24.71 17.22 -5.16
CA VAL A 23 24.39 15.91 -4.55
C VAL A 23 24.74 15.85 -3.06
N GLN A 24 25.58 16.75 -2.51
CA GLN A 24 25.99 16.68 -1.10
C GLN A 24 24.85 16.81 -0.09
N ASP A 25 23.70 17.34 -0.50
CA ASP A 25 22.46 17.28 0.27
C ASP A 25 21.29 16.92 -0.66
N PRO A 26 20.90 15.63 -0.75
CA PRO A 26 19.74 15.22 -1.54
C PRO A 26 18.41 15.80 -1.03
N GLN A 27 18.40 16.45 0.13
CA GLN A 27 17.26 17.20 0.67
C GLN A 27 17.29 18.69 0.31
N ASN A 28 18.30 19.18 -0.41
CA ASN A 28 18.36 20.56 -0.85
C ASN A 28 17.12 20.88 -1.71
N PRO A 29 16.26 21.82 -1.27
CA PRO A 29 15.05 22.18 -2.00
C PRO A 29 15.34 22.62 -3.44
N GLU A 30 16.45 23.31 -3.70
CA GLU A 30 16.84 23.75 -5.05
C GLU A 30 17.25 22.58 -5.95
N PHE A 31 17.85 21.52 -5.40
CA PHE A 31 18.22 20.32 -6.14
C PHE A 31 16.98 19.45 -6.45
N ILE A 32 16.09 19.31 -5.47
CA ILE A 32 14.78 18.67 -5.63
C ILE A 32 13.95 19.44 -6.69
N LEU A 33 13.88 20.77 -6.60
CA LEU A 33 13.17 21.64 -7.55
C LEU A 33 13.71 21.54 -8.99
N LYS A 34 15.01 21.27 -9.16
CA LYS A 34 15.66 21.21 -10.48
C LYS A 34 15.52 19.85 -11.19
N TYR A 35 15.30 18.78 -10.44
CA TYR A 35 15.14 17.42 -10.96
C TYR A 35 13.73 16.84 -10.80
N CYS A 36 12.85 17.53 -10.07
CA CYS A 36 11.42 17.27 -10.10
C CYS A 36 10.82 17.69 -11.45
N ARG A 37 10.79 16.72 -12.38
CA ARG A 37 9.72 16.49 -13.36
C ARG A 37 9.07 17.75 -13.98
N GLY A 38 9.75 18.38 -14.94
CA GLY A 38 9.16 19.30 -15.93
C GLY A 38 9.64 20.75 -15.87
N LYS A 39 9.65 21.45 -17.02
CA LYS A 39 10.16 22.84 -17.18
C LYS A 39 9.28 23.93 -16.55
N THR A 40 8.23 23.55 -15.85
CA THR A 40 7.31 24.45 -15.16
C THR A 40 6.95 23.78 -13.84
N CYS A 41 7.53 24.27 -12.73
CA CYS A 41 7.14 23.90 -11.36
C CYS A 41 5.77 24.51 -11.00
N ILE A 42 4.80 24.37 -11.89
CA ILE A 42 3.39 24.33 -11.49
C ILE A 42 3.15 22.84 -11.32
N PHE A 43 3.27 22.38 -10.09
CA PHE A 43 2.74 21.07 -9.72
C PHE A 43 1.23 21.14 -9.99
N GLU A 44 0.79 20.80 -11.20
CA GLU A 44 -0.63 20.53 -11.42
C GLU A 44 -0.91 19.20 -10.74
N PHE A 45 -1.32 19.32 -9.48
CA PHE A 45 -1.34 18.31 -8.41
C PHE A 45 -2.31 17.14 -8.64
N LEU A 46 -3.02 17.11 -9.77
CA LEU A 46 -4.32 16.44 -9.77
C LEU A 46 -4.25 14.96 -10.11
N ASP A 47 -3.30 14.48 -10.91
CA ASP A 47 -3.12 13.04 -11.17
C ASP A 47 -1.64 12.72 -11.45
N ARG A 48 -1.02 11.82 -10.66
CA ARG A 48 0.36 11.37 -10.91
C ARG A 48 0.44 9.89 -11.23
N GLU A 49 0.99 9.58 -12.39
CA GLU A 49 1.46 8.24 -12.72
C GLU A 49 2.87 8.00 -12.17
N ILE A 50 3.07 6.83 -11.54
CA ILE A 50 4.32 6.46 -10.89
C ILE A 50 4.64 5.02 -11.23
N TYR A 51 5.89 4.72 -11.53
CA TYR A 51 6.29 3.40 -12.03
C TYR A 51 7.23 2.70 -11.04
N VAL A 52 6.95 1.42 -10.78
CA VAL A 52 7.73 0.55 -9.90
C VAL A 52 8.13 -0.71 -10.66
N ASP A 53 9.42 -1.06 -10.60
CA ASP A 53 9.99 -2.24 -11.24
C ASP A 53 10.96 -2.96 -10.28
N GLY A 54 10.44 -3.94 -9.54
CA GLY A 54 11.25 -4.77 -8.63
C GLY A 54 12.25 -5.69 -9.31
N THR A 55 12.28 -5.76 -10.64
CA THR A 55 13.29 -6.53 -11.38
C THR A 55 14.59 -5.74 -11.57
N GLN A 56 14.55 -4.42 -11.42
CA GLN A 56 15.71 -3.55 -11.56
C GLN A 56 16.45 -3.45 -10.22
N LYS A 57 17.56 -4.18 -10.10
CA LYS A 57 18.40 -4.14 -8.89
C LYS A 57 19.48 -3.06 -8.91
N ASP A 58 19.81 -2.53 -10.10
CA ASP A 58 21.03 -1.72 -10.31
C ASP A 58 20.80 -0.43 -11.12
N THR A 59 19.68 0.27 -10.92
CA THR A 59 19.54 1.61 -11.51
C THR A 59 20.23 2.66 -10.65
N VAL A 60 21.11 3.44 -11.29
CA VAL A 60 21.77 4.59 -10.68
C VAL A 60 20.76 5.69 -10.32
N ILE A 61 19.60 5.73 -10.95
CA ILE A 61 18.60 6.79 -10.71
C ILE A 61 17.23 6.13 -10.58
N GLN A 62 16.53 6.40 -9.49
CA GLN A 62 15.17 5.94 -9.20
C GLN A 62 14.31 7.14 -8.87
N LEU A 63 13.36 7.44 -9.75
CA LEU A 63 12.54 8.65 -9.68
C LEU A 63 11.06 8.34 -9.77
N GLY A 64 10.65 7.07 -9.85
CA GLY A 64 9.26 6.67 -10.09
C GLY A 64 8.72 7.09 -11.45
N THR A 65 9.57 7.38 -12.44
CA THR A 65 9.14 7.69 -13.82
C THR A 65 9.22 6.43 -14.68
N LYS A 66 8.54 6.39 -15.83
CA LYS A 66 8.59 5.23 -16.73
C LYS A 66 10.02 4.83 -17.15
N SER A 67 10.92 5.81 -17.34
CA SER A 67 12.32 5.57 -17.71
C SER A 67 13.24 5.31 -16.51
N HIS A 68 12.85 5.71 -15.32
CA HIS A 68 13.59 5.54 -14.07
C HIS A 68 12.62 5.15 -12.95
N PRO A 69 12.08 3.91 -12.99
CA PRO A 69 11.10 3.46 -12.02
C PRO A 69 11.75 3.31 -10.64
N TYR A 70 10.93 3.31 -9.59
CA TYR A 70 11.39 2.88 -8.27
C TYR A 70 11.62 1.37 -8.27
N SER A 71 12.67 0.89 -7.60
CA SER A 71 12.87 -0.56 -7.42
C SER A 71 12.06 -1.11 -6.25
N MET A 72 11.74 -0.27 -5.27
CA MET A 72 10.94 -0.62 -4.10
C MET A 72 9.65 0.18 -4.07
N LEU A 73 8.58 -0.45 -3.60
CA LEU A 73 7.26 0.18 -3.58
C LEU A 73 7.16 1.28 -2.53
N ASP A 74 7.81 1.14 -1.37
CA ASP A 74 7.69 2.09 -0.25
C ASP A 74 8.28 3.48 -0.54
N ASP A 75 9.18 3.60 -1.51
CA ASP A 75 9.83 4.86 -1.86
C ASP A 75 8.84 5.97 -2.17
N ILE A 76 7.83 5.65 -2.98
CA ILE A 76 6.82 6.64 -3.32
C ILE A 76 5.94 6.98 -2.11
N PHE A 77 5.62 6.01 -1.26
CA PHE A 77 4.79 6.27 -0.08
C PHE A 77 5.51 7.15 0.94
N ARG A 78 6.83 6.98 1.12
CA ARG A 78 7.64 7.87 1.95
C ARG A 78 7.68 9.28 1.39
N GLU A 79 7.88 9.41 0.09
CA GLU A 79 7.90 10.71 -0.58
C GLU A 79 6.55 11.44 -0.41
N THR A 80 5.43 10.75 -0.66
CA THR A 80 4.09 11.33 -0.59
C THR A 80 3.69 11.64 0.84
N PHE A 81 3.91 10.72 1.78
CA PHE A 81 3.61 10.92 3.19
C PHE A 81 4.39 12.11 3.75
N ASN A 82 5.71 12.17 3.51
CA ASN A 82 6.56 13.22 4.07
C ASN A 82 6.29 14.59 3.43
N LYS A 83 6.12 14.65 2.11
CA LYS A 83 6.11 15.92 1.37
C LYS A 83 4.72 16.40 0.94
N LEU A 84 3.78 15.48 0.71
CA LEU A 84 2.52 15.77 0.02
C LEU A 84 1.27 15.59 0.88
N SER A 85 1.38 15.08 2.10
CA SER A 85 0.26 14.80 3.02
C SER A 85 -0.70 15.97 3.32
N LYS A 86 -0.27 17.22 3.11
CA LYS A 86 -1.11 18.43 3.28
C LYS A 86 -2.07 18.67 2.11
N ILE A 87 -1.88 18.02 0.98
CA ILE A 87 -2.67 18.21 -0.24
C ILE A 87 -3.28 16.85 -0.56
N GLN A 88 -4.60 16.81 -0.79
CA GLN A 88 -5.22 15.58 -1.28
C GLN A 88 -4.64 15.26 -2.66
N THR A 89 -4.00 14.10 -2.79
CA THR A 89 -3.37 13.69 -4.06
C THR A 89 -4.00 12.41 -4.59
N ASN A 90 -4.24 12.39 -5.91
CA ASN A 90 -4.57 11.16 -6.62
C ASN A 90 -3.30 10.59 -7.23
N LEU A 91 -3.00 9.34 -6.91
CA LEU A 91 -1.77 8.67 -7.34
C LEU A 91 -2.12 7.33 -7.98
N THR A 92 -1.70 7.16 -9.24
CA THR A 92 -1.75 5.87 -9.91
C THR A 92 -0.34 5.29 -9.97
N ILE A 93 -0.12 4.20 -9.26
CA ILE A 93 1.15 3.48 -9.19
C ILE A 93 1.06 2.26 -10.10
N TYR A 94 1.88 2.25 -11.14
CA TYR A 94 2.05 1.14 -12.05
C TYR A 94 3.23 0.26 -11.63
N VAL A 95 2.92 -0.95 -11.20
CA VAL A 95 3.91 -1.99 -10.91
C VAL A 95 4.13 -2.84 -12.16
N LYS A 96 5.37 -3.06 -12.57
CA LYS A 96 5.66 -3.87 -13.74
C LYS A 96 5.10 -5.30 -13.59
N GLU A 97 4.38 -5.76 -14.61
CA GLU A 97 3.87 -7.13 -14.70
C GLU A 97 5.01 -8.16 -14.53
N GLY A 98 4.74 -9.21 -13.73
CA GLY A 98 5.71 -10.26 -13.41
C GLY A 98 6.83 -9.84 -12.45
N SER A 99 6.84 -8.59 -11.97
CA SER A 99 7.78 -8.18 -10.93
C SER A 99 7.39 -8.78 -9.58
N ILE A 100 8.40 -9.07 -8.76
CA ILE A 100 8.24 -9.48 -7.36
C ILE A 100 8.69 -8.30 -6.51
N ILE A 101 7.76 -7.74 -5.74
CA ILE A 101 8.00 -6.68 -4.78
C ILE A 101 8.01 -7.31 -3.39
N ASN A 102 9.11 -7.12 -2.66
CA ASN A 102 9.17 -7.54 -1.26
C ASN A 102 8.60 -6.45 -0.36
N LEU A 103 7.66 -6.83 0.50
CA LEU A 103 7.10 -5.98 1.54
C LEU A 103 7.54 -6.52 2.89
N TYR A 104 8.14 -5.67 3.72
CA TYR A 104 8.63 -6.08 5.04
C TYR A 104 7.63 -5.64 6.09
N SER A 105 6.94 -6.61 6.67
CA SER A 105 5.75 -6.45 7.51
C SER A 105 5.88 -5.30 8.52
N GLN A 106 6.76 -5.45 9.52
CA GLN A 106 6.93 -4.46 10.58
C GLN A 106 8.11 -3.51 10.34
N SER A 107 9.13 -3.95 9.60
CA SER A 107 10.36 -3.14 9.41
C SER A 107 10.17 -2.01 8.39
N MET A 108 9.19 -2.13 7.49
CA MET A 108 8.97 -1.17 6.41
C MET A 108 7.49 -1.05 6.08
N PRO A 109 6.65 -0.61 7.05
CA PRO A 109 5.23 -0.40 6.79
C PRO A 109 5.04 0.71 5.75
N ILE A 110 4.00 0.58 4.95
CA ILE A 110 3.55 1.56 3.97
C ILE A 110 2.48 2.43 4.63
N LEU A 111 2.76 3.73 4.77
CA LEU A 111 1.83 4.69 5.37
C LEU A 111 1.20 5.56 4.29
N ILE A 112 -0.12 5.66 4.32
CA ILE A 112 -0.91 6.45 3.37
C ILE A 112 -1.76 7.44 4.15
N LEU A 113 -1.63 8.73 3.82
CA LEU A 113 -2.31 9.82 4.50
C LEU A 113 -2.90 10.80 3.47
N ASN A 114 -4.18 11.13 3.63
CA ASN A 114 -4.92 12.09 2.82
C ASN A 114 -4.72 11.94 1.30
N SER A 115 -4.74 10.70 0.78
CA SER A 115 -4.46 10.43 -0.64
C SER A 115 -5.41 9.38 -1.21
N ASP A 116 -5.70 9.48 -2.50
CA ASP A 116 -6.47 8.48 -3.25
C ASP A 116 -5.50 7.71 -4.14
N ILE A 117 -5.21 6.47 -3.77
CA ILE A 117 -4.14 5.67 -4.39
C ILE A 117 -4.72 4.48 -5.13
N GLU A 118 -4.31 4.32 -6.39
CA GLU A 118 -4.58 3.15 -7.21
C GLU A 118 -3.27 2.47 -7.58
N ILE A 119 -3.13 1.18 -7.25
CA ILE A 119 -2.00 0.35 -7.63
C ILE A 119 -2.44 -0.63 -8.70
N ASN A 120 -1.89 -0.45 -9.90
CA ASN A 120 -2.20 -1.21 -11.10
C ASN A 120 -0.93 -1.89 -11.64
N ILE A 121 -1.11 -2.85 -12.54
CA ILE A 121 0.00 -3.40 -13.32
C ILE A 121 0.30 -2.54 -14.55
N SER A 122 1.58 -2.31 -14.85
CA SER A 122 2.03 -1.85 -16.18
C SER A 122 2.31 -3.05 -17.06
N LYS A 123 1.47 -3.24 -18.08
CA LYS A 123 1.67 -4.26 -19.13
C LYS A 123 2.69 -3.79 -20.15
N ASN A 124 3.57 -4.68 -20.59
CA ASN A 124 4.35 -4.44 -21.80
C ASN A 124 3.43 -4.62 -23.01
N GLN A 125 3.29 -3.58 -23.83
CA GLN A 125 2.38 -3.54 -25.00
C GLN A 125 2.63 -4.65 -26.06
N THR A 126 3.68 -5.46 -25.90
CA THR A 126 4.09 -6.49 -26.86
C THR A 126 3.45 -7.85 -26.65
N ASN A 127 2.79 -8.10 -25.51
CA ASN A 127 2.18 -9.40 -25.24
C ASN A 127 0.69 -9.37 -25.60
N THR A 128 0.36 -9.92 -26.77
CA THR A 128 -1.01 -10.17 -27.25
C THR A 128 -1.62 -11.44 -26.61
N SER A 129 -0.94 -12.09 -25.67
CA SER A 129 -1.48 -13.22 -24.93
C SER A 129 -2.62 -12.73 -24.02
N SER A 130 -3.76 -13.41 -24.09
CA SER A 130 -4.93 -13.21 -23.24
C SER A 130 -4.71 -13.54 -21.76
N ASP A 131 -3.52 -14.04 -21.39
CA ASP A 131 -3.18 -14.32 -20.01
C ASP A 131 -3.02 -13.02 -19.24
N ILE A 132 -3.89 -12.83 -18.24
CA ILE A 132 -3.83 -11.73 -17.30
C ILE A 132 -2.62 -11.98 -16.39
N GLY A 133 -1.50 -11.29 -16.62
CA GLY A 133 -0.37 -11.35 -15.71
C GLY A 133 -0.63 -10.56 -14.43
N PHE A 134 0.14 -10.90 -13.39
CA PHE A 134 0.08 -10.29 -12.06
C PHE A 134 1.43 -9.67 -11.71
N ALA A 135 1.43 -8.68 -10.84
CA ALA A 135 2.60 -8.37 -10.02
C ALA A 135 2.48 -9.08 -8.68
N THR A 136 3.61 -9.56 -8.14
CA THR A 136 3.62 -10.31 -6.88
C THR A 136 4.12 -9.44 -5.74
N PHE A 137 3.31 -9.26 -4.70
CA PHE A 137 3.71 -8.67 -3.44
C PHE A 137 4.02 -9.78 -2.44
N ASN A 138 5.31 -9.98 -2.20
CA ASN A 138 5.85 -11.00 -1.31
C ASN A 138 6.09 -10.39 0.07
N ILE A 139 5.29 -10.79 1.05
CA ILE A 139 5.29 -10.27 2.42
C ILE A 139 6.27 -11.09 3.25
N ILE A 140 7.21 -10.38 3.88
CA ILE A 140 8.33 -10.94 4.64
C ILE A 140 8.27 -10.41 6.07
N GLU A 141 8.34 -11.31 7.06
CA GLU A 141 8.34 -10.97 8.50
C GLU A 141 9.74 -10.74 9.08
N GLU A 142 10.79 -11.04 8.30
CA GLU A 142 12.17 -10.80 8.71
C GLU A 142 12.50 -9.31 8.78
N SER A 143 13.51 -8.99 9.58
CA SER A 143 14.01 -7.62 9.69
C SER A 143 14.55 -7.15 8.33
N TYR A 144 14.16 -5.95 7.93
CA TYR A 144 14.71 -5.33 6.74
C TYR A 144 16.18 -4.94 6.96
N GLU A 145 17.05 -5.23 5.99
CA GLU A 145 18.37 -4.62 5.95
C GLU A 145 18.20 -3.14 5.54
N PHE A 146 18.30 -2.23 6.51
CA PHE A 146 18.04 -0.79 6.31
C PHE A 146 19.00 -0.07 5.36
N THR A 147 20.02 -0.76 4.83
CA THR A 147 20.99 -0.20 3.90
C THR A 147 20.77 -0.81 2.52
N ARG A 148 20.27 0.00 1.58
CA ARG A 148 20.10 -0.40 0.19
C ARG A 148 21.41 -0.25 -0.58
N ALA A 149 21.54 -1.02 -1.65
CA ALA A 149 22.60 -0.79 -2.63
C ALA A 149 22.55 0.67 -3.08
N ASN A 150 23.73 1.29 -3.21
CA ASN A 150 23.81 2.72 -3.43
C ASN A 150 23.24 3.07 -4.83
N SER A 151 22.00 3.55 -4.88
CA SER A 151 21.47 4.18 -6.08
C SER A 151 22.07 5.57 -6.15
N GLY A 152 22.62 5.95 -7.31
CA GLY A 152 23.20 7.29 -7.50
C GLY A 152 22.22 8.44 -7.23
N PHE A 153 20.91 8.23 -7.29
CA PHE A 153 19.88 9.13 -6.78
C PHE A 153 18.52 8.44 -6.57
N ASN A 154 17.99 8.51 -5.35
CA ASN A 154 16.62 8.18 -5.00
C ASN A 154 16.15 9.13 -3.85
N PRO A 155 15.02 9.85 -3.99
CA PRO A 155 14.57 10.85 -3.03
C PRO A 155 14.07 10.30 -1.68
N SER A 156 13.94 8.98 -1.53
CA SER A 156 13.54 8.32 -0.28
C SER A 156 14.71 7.72 0.51
N ILE A 157 15.95 7.87 0.03
CA ILE A 157 17.16 7.35 0.69
C ILE A 157 18.24 8.43 0.78
N TYR A 158 19.08 8.33 1.80
CA TYR A 158 20.31 9.10 1.90
C TYR A 158 21.40 8.52 0.98
N LEU A 159 22.45 9.29 0.68
CA LEU A 159 23.58 8.85 -0.16
C LEU A 159 24.37 7.65 0.38
N ASN A 160 24.24 7.36 1.67
CA ASN A 160 24.83 6.19 2.30
C ASN A 160 23.95 4.93 2.12
N GLY A 161 22.82 5.04 1.41
CA GLY A 161 21.86 3.96 1.19
C GLY A 161 20.84 3.74 2.31
N SER A 162 20.92 4.51 3.40
CA SER A 162 19.93 4.43 4.48
C SER A 162 18.60 5.06 4.06
N VAL A 163 17.51 4.43 4.47
CA VAL A 163 16.14 4.88 4.13
C VAL A 163 15.77 6.12 4.95
N ILE A 164 15.05 7.06 4.34
CA ILE A 164 14.45 8.21 5.03
C ILE A 164 13.15 7.75 5.68
N ASP A 165 13.04 7.93 7.00
CA ASP A 165 11.87 7.53 7.75
C ASP A 165 10.62 8.39 7.47
N TYR A 166 9.45 7.84 7.81
CA TYR A 166 8.22 8.61 7.81
C TYR A 166 8.25 9.68 8.91
N ASP A 167 7.92 10.91 8.56
CA ASP A 167 7.87 12.06 9.47
C ASP A 167 6.57 12.09 10.28
N ILE A 168 6.29 11.00 11.02
CA ILE A 168 5.05 10.81 11.79
C ILE A 168 4.87 11.92 12.82
N SER A 169 5.94 12.31 13.50
CA SER A 169 5.91 13.35 14.55
C SER A 169 5.38 14.67 14.01
N SER A 170 5.88 15.14 12.87
CA SER A 170 5.38 16.39 12.28
C SER A 170 3.94 16.26 11.81
N LYS A 171 3.49 15.10 11.28
CA LYS A 171 2.08 14.91 10.90
C LYS A 171 1.14 14.93 12.09
N TYR A 172 1.58 14.39 13.23
CA TYR A 172 0.87 14.49 14.49
C TYR A 172 0.79 15.95 14.99
N LEU A 173 1.92 16.67 15.02
CA LEU A 173 1.96 18.07 15.45
C LEU A 173 1.13 19.00 14.55
N ASP A 174 1.05 18.69 13.26
CA ASP A 174 0.21 19.39 12.28
C ASP A 174 -1.28 19.00 12.38
N GLY A 175 -1.67 18.09 13.29
CA GLY A 175 -3.05 17.64 13.48
C GLY A 175 -3.58 16.73 12.36
N GLN A 176 -2.71 16.17 11.51
CA GLN A 176 -3.10 15.26 10.44
C GLN A 176 -3.22 13.81 10.90
N LEU A 177 -2.53 13.47 11.99
CA LEU A 177 -2.67 12.21 12.70
C LEU A 177 -3.11 12.49 14.15
N ASP A 178 -3.94 11.62 14.70
CA ASP A 178 -4.21 11.57 16.14
C ASP A 178 -3.13 10.79 16.91
N SER A 179 -3.22 10.79 18.24
CA SER A 179 -2.22 10.13 19.09
C SER A 179 -2.19 8.61 18.91
N VAL A 180 -3.34 7.98 18.62
CA VAL A 180 -3.44 6.54 18.42
C VAL A 180 -2.80 6.18 17.07
N GLU A 181 -3.14 6.90 16.00
CA GLU A 181 -2.56 6.73 14.67
C GLU A 181 -1.04 6.93 14.70
N ALA A 182 -0.55 7.95 15.41
CA ALA A 182 0.89 8.23 15.53
C ALA A 182 1.65 7.12 16.30
N THR A 183 1.06 6.58 17.37
CA THR A 183 1.76 5.66 18.29
C THR A 183 1.50 4.18 18.02
N ALA A 184 0.50 3.83 17.23
CA ALA A 184 0.17 2.44 16.91
C ALA A 184 1.34 1.70 16.25
N THR A 185 1.48 0.42 16.59
CA THR A 185 2.35 -0.51 15.86
C THR A 185 1.86 -0.65 14.42
N LYS A 186 2.79 -0.55 13.47
CA LYS A 186 2.47 -0.51 12.03
C LYS A 186 2.97 -1.79 11.35
N TYR A 187 2.07 -2.40 10.59
CA TYR A 187 2.28 -3.64 9.82
C TYR A 187 1.80 -3.42 8.38
N LYS A 188 2.62 -3.79 7.41
CA LYS A 188 2.26 -3.85 5.97
C LYS A 188 1.64 -2.51 5.52
N PHE A 189 0.37 -2.40 5.14
CA PHE A 189 -0.24 -1.12 4.74
C PHE A 189 -1.07 -0.49 5.87
N HIS A 190 -0.88 0.79 6.14
CA HIS A 190 -1.69 1.60 7.06
C HIS A 190 -2.29 2.79 6.31
N VAL A 191 -3.61 2.90 6.36
CA VAL A 191 -4.39 3.84 5.54
C VAL A 191 -5.18 4.78 6.43
N TYR A 192 -4.86 6.07 6.35
CA TYR A 192 -5.49 7.14 7.12
C TYR A 192 -6.16 8.13 6.17
N ARG A 193 -7.48 8.31 6.29
CA ARG A 193 -8.28 9.30 5.53
C ARG A 193 -8.04 9.23 4.01
N SER A 194 -7.89 8.02 3.47
CA SER A 194 -7.38 7.75 2.13
C SER A 194 -8.13 6.60 1.46
N ASN A 195 -8.37 6.72 0.15
CA ASN A 195 -8.80 5.57 -0.66
C ASN A 195 -7.58 4.77 -1.13
N LEU A 196 -7.70 3.44 -1.16
CA LEU A 196 -6.66 2.56 -1.65
C LEU A 196 -7.27 1.46 -2.51
N LYS A 197 -6.82 1.36 -3.76
CA LYS A 197 -7.25 0.34 -4.70
C LYS A 197 -6.05 -0.48 -5.17
N PHE A 198 -6.17 -1.79 -5.13
CA PHE A 198 -5.24 -2.72 -5.77
C PHE A 198 -5.93 -3.42 -6.94
N GLN A 199 -5.21 -3.60 -8.05
CA GLN A 199 -5.71 -4.32 -9.20
C GLN A 199 -4.65 -5.25 -9.79
N ASP A 200 -5.02 -6.49 -10.08
CA ASP A 200 -4.16 -7.49 -10.74
C ASP A 200 -2.87 -7.78 -9.93
N ILE A 201 -2.99 -7.83 -8.59
CA ILE A 201 -1.88 -8.11 -7.65
C ILE A 201 -2.06 -9.48 -6.99
N LEU A 202 -0.97 -10.25 -6.94
CA LEU A 202 -0.85 -11.50 -6.18
C LEU A 202 -0.12 -11.23 -4.87
N PHE A 203 -0.80 -11.38 -3.74
CA PHE A 203 -0.22 -11.25 -2.40
C PHE A 203 0.17 -12.62 -1.87
N ILE A 204 1.43 -12.77 -1.47
CA ILE A 204 1.97 -14.00 -0.91
C ILE A 204 2.63 -13.69 0.43
N GLN A 205 2.30 -14.45 1.47
CA GLN A 205 2.98 -14.45 2.74
C GLN A 205 3.31 -15.89 3.12
N LYS A 206 4.60 -16.21 3.25
CA LYS A 206 5.05 -17.60 3.49
C LYS A 206 5.24 -17.93 4.96
N ASP A 207 5.55 -16.92 5.77
CA ASP A 207 5.88 -17.09 7.18
C ASP A 207 5.19 -16.01 8.02
N GLN A 208 4.77 -16.37 9.24
CA GLN A 208 4.21 -15.47 10.25
C GLN A 208 4.81 -15.84 11.60
N LYS A 209 5.53 -14.92 12.26
CA LYS A 209 6.18 -15.20 13.55
C LYS A 209 5.19 -15.18 14.71
N VAL A 210 4.28 -14.21 14.72
CA VAL A 210 3.31 -14.00 15.80
C VAL A 210 1.96 -13.70 15.17
N GLN A 211 0.91 -14.45 15.53
CA GLN A 211 -0.44 -14.15 15.07
C GLN A 211 -1.05 -13.09 15.99
N LEU A 212 -1.04 -11.83 15.54
CA LEU A 212 -1.68 -10.72 16.22
C LEU A 212 -2.89 -10.28 15.42
N THR A 213 -3.97 -9.90 16.11
CA THR A 213 -5.26 -9.51 15.49
C THR A 213 -5.19 -8.23 14.66
N ASP A 214 -4.21 -7.37 14.91
CA ASP A 214 -3.96 -6.11 14.22
C ASP A 214 -2.87 -6.21 13.12
N ASP A 215 -2.23 -7.38 12.95
CA ASP A 215 -1.34 -7.66 11.82
C ASP A 215 -2.18 -8.15 10.62
N ALA A 216 -2.60 -7.20 9.79
CA ALA A 216 -3.32 -7.42 8.54
C ALA A 216 -2.53 -6.89 7.34
N LEU A 217 -2.85 -7.38 6.14
CA LEU A 217 -2.34 -6.83 4.87
C LEU A 217 -2.60 -5.32 4.79
N VAL A 218 -3.82 -4.89 5.08
CA VAL A 218 -4.16 -3.48 5.17
C VAL A 218 -4.88 -3.18 6.49
N SER A 219 -4.43 -2.14 7.17
CA SER A 219 -5.08 -1.58 8.36
C SER A 219 -5.74 -0.24 8.01
N GLY A 220 -7.07 -0.18 8.10
CA GLY A 220 -7.87 1.03 7.94
C GLY A 220 -8.20 1.65 9.30
N TYR A 221 -7.29 2.50 9.81
CA TYR A 221 -7.48 3.23 11.06
C TYR A 221 -8.12 4.59 10.77
N THR A 222 -9.20 4.91 11.48
CA THR A 222 -9.88 6.22 11.43
C THR A 222 -10.08 6.71 9.99
N ASN A 223 -10.65 5.83 9.14
CA ASN A 223 -10.73 6.05 7.69
C ASN A 223 -12.20 6.07 7.20
N PRO A 224 -13.04 6.96 7.73
CA PRO A 224 -14.47 6.94 7.47
C PRO A 224 -14.82 7.29 6.04
N TYR A 225 -15.81 6.59 5.47
CA TYR A 225 -16.32 6.78 4.10
C TYR A 225 -15.32 6.51 2.97
N ARG A 226 -14.11 6.07 3.31
CA ARG A 226 -13.08 5.74 2.33
C ARG A 226 -13.08 4.26 2.02
N TRP A 227 -12.66 3.94 0.82
CA TRP A 227 -12.67 2.60 0.26
C TRP A 227 -11.28 2.03 0.19
N ILE A 228 -11.16 0.80 0.70
CA ILE A 228 -10.08 -0.11 0.38
C ILE A 228 -10.66 -1.14 -0.59
N SER A 229 -10.08 -1.25 -1.78
CA SER A 229 -10.60 -2.07 -2.87
C SER A 229 -9.54 -3.02 -3.41
N PHE A 230 -9.93 -4.27 -3.63
CA PHE A 230 -9.10 -5.29 -4.26
C PHE A 230 -9.86 -5.87 -5.46
N ILE A 231 -9.34 -5.65 -6.67
CA ILE A 231 -10.02 -6.05 -7.90
C ILE A 231 -9.13 -7.00 -8.70
N ARG A 232 -9.62 -8.21 -8.95
CA ARG A 232 -8.82 -9.28 -9.59
C ARG A 232 -7.50 -9.51 -8.90
N CYS A 233 -7.52 -9.56 -7.56
CA CYS A 233 -6.35 -9.89 -6.76
C CYS A 233 -6.33 -11.39 -6.44
N GLN A 234 -5.15 -11.88 -6.04
CA GLN A 234 -5.00 -13.22 -5.50
C GLN A 234 -4.36 -13.14 -4.12
N PHE A 235 -4.88 -13.89 -3.16
CA PHE A 235 -4.42 -13.87 -1.78
C PHE A 235 -3.98 -15.26 -1.35
N SER A 236 -2.71 -15.37 -0.96
CA SER A 236 -2.14 -16.52 -0.25
C SER A 236 -1.42 -15.96 0.98
N LEU A 237 -2.21 -15.66 2.00
CA LEU A 237 -1.76 -14.93 3.20
C LEU A 237 -1.82 -15.83 4.43
N LEU A 238 -0.96 -15.52 5.41
CA LEU A 238 -1.06 -16.07 6.77
C LEU A 238 -1.77 -15.12 7.73
N THR A 239 -1.87 -13.83 7.37
CA THR A 239 -2.53 -12.76 8.12
C THR A 239 -3.88 -12.38 7.52
N PHE A 240 -4.61 -11.46 8.16
CA PHE A 240 -5.88 -10.94 7.65
C PHE A 240 -5.67 -10.15 6.35
N ILE A 241 -6.65 -10.15 5.45
CA ILE A 241 -6.64 -9.21 4.31
C ILE A 241 -6.84 -7.77 4.80
N ILE A 242 -7.73 -7.59 5.77
CA ILE A 242 -8.07 -6.29 6.32
C ILE A 242 -8.16 -6.37 7.85
N PHE A 243 -7.74 -5.30 8.51
CA PHE A 243 -8.16 -4.95 9.85
C PHE A 243 -8.68 -3.52 9.83
N THR A 244 -9.83 -3.28 10.43
CA THR A 244 -10.42 -1.94 10.58
C THR A 244 -10.90 -1.79 12.01
N ASN A 245 -11.04 -0.54 12.45
CA ASN A 245 -11.65 -0.23 13.75
C ASN A 245 -12.54 1.02 13.73
N TYR A 246 -12.51 1.82 12.66
CA TYR A 246 -13.30 3.05 12.50
C TYR A 246 -13.70 3.30 11.04
N GLY A 247 -14.90 2.85 10.66
CA GLY A 247 -15.69 3.35 9.51
C GLY A 247 -15.14 3.13 8.09
N THR A 248 -14.24 2.17 7.88
CA THR A 248 -13.63 1.93 6.56
C THR A 248 -14.51 1.02 5.71
N ASN A 249 -14.69 1.36 4.42
CA ASN A 249 -15.36 0.49 3.46
C ASN A 249 -14.37 -0.47 2.81
N LEU A 250 -14.78 -1.71 2.59
CA LEU A 250 -14.02 -2.75 1.91
C LEU A 250 -14.79 -3.30 0.71
N LEU A 251 -14.14 -3.34 -0.44
CA LEU A 251 -14.58 -4.05 -1.64
C LEU A 251 -13.53 -5.09 -2.02
N ILE A 252 -13.93 -6.36 -2.12
CA ILE A 252 -13.13 -7.41 -2.75
C ILE A 252 -13.95 -7.94 -3.93
N GLN A 253 -13.42 -7.80 -5.14
CA GLN A 253 -14.12 -8.12 -6.37
C GLN A 253 -13.29 -8.99 -7.30
N ASN A 254 -13.92 -9.99 -7.92
CA ASN A 254 -13.32 -10.84 -8.96
C ASN A 254 -11.98 -11.48 -8.54
N SER A 255 -11.78 -11.68 -7.23
CA SER A 255 -10.50 -12.09 -6.64
C SER A 255 -10.48 -13.56 -6.23
N VAL A 256 -9.29 -14.14 -6.09
CA VAL A 256 -9.10 -15.50 -5.58
C VAL A 256 -8.53 -15.43 -4.18
N ILE A 257 -9.20 -16.06 -3.22
CA ILE A 257 -8.80 -16.09 -1.81
C ILE A 257 -8.47 -17.54 -1.45
N ASP A 258 -7.17 -17.84 -1.30
CA ASP A 258 -6.70 -19.12 -0.79
C ASP A 258 -6.68 -19.11 0.74
N ILE A 259 -7.65 -19.80 1.33
CA ILE A 259 -7.84 -19.86 2.78
C ILE A 259 -6.97 -20.93 3.44
N SER A 260 -6.13 -21.66 2.69
CA SER A 260 -5.40 -22.84 3.20
C SER A 260 -4.51 -22.52 4.39
N GLN A 261 -3.97 -21.31 4.47
CA GLN A 261 -3.00 -20.92 5.50
C GLN A 261 -3.38 -19.66 6.27
N GLN A 262 -4.50 -19.00 5.90
CA GLN A 262 -4.87 -17.70 6.43
C GLN A 262 -5.32 -17.77 7.90
N ALA A 263 -4.70 -16.97 8.77
CA ALA A 263 -5.28 -16.66 10.07
C ALA A 263 -6.41 -15.64 9.86
N PHE A 264 -7.64 -16.13 9.76
CA PHE A 264 -8.93 -15.41 9.82
C PHE A 264 -9.03 -14.05 9.06
N GLY A 265 -10.05 -13.22 9.30
CA GLY A 265 -10.30 -11.89 8.71
C GLY A 265 -11.32 -11.15 9.56
N ILE A 266 -10.89 -10.16 10.36
CA ILE A 266 -11.78 -9.34 11.21
C ILE A 266 -12.11 -8.05 10.46
N PHE A 267 -13.39 -7.81 10.23
CA PHE A 267 -13.92 -6.54 9.74
C PHE A 267 -14.79 -5.91 10.84
N SER A 268 -14.15 -5.30 11.83
CA SER A 268 -14.85 -4.61 12.91
C SER A 268 -14.84 -3.12 12.64
N ASN A 269 -15.98 -2.48 12.39
CA ASN A 269 -15.94 -1.04 12.09
C ASN A 269 -15.93 -0.16 13.31
N PHE A 270 -16.33 -0.65 14.49
CA PHE A 270 -16.40 0.15 15.71
C PHE A 270 -16.17 -0.71 16.94
N MET A 271 -15.26 -0.24 17.80
CA MET A 271 -14.98 -0.88 19.09
C MET A 271 -15.70 -0.20 20.28
N ASN A 272 -16.43 0.90 20.05
CA ASN A 272 -17.03 1.69 21.13
C ASN A 272 -18.33 2.40 20.73
N CYS A 273 -19.01 2.97 21.73
CA CYS A 273 -20.26 3.71 21.56
C CYS A 273 -20.08 5.03 20.78
N ASP A 274 -18.86 5.47 20.49
CA ASP A 274 -18.60 6.70 19.72
C ASP A 274 -19.15 6.61 18.29
N ALA A 275 -19.34 5.38 17.77
CA ALA A 275 -20.04 5.12 16.52
C ALA A 275 -21.47 5.69 16.50
N TYR A 276 -22.17 5.64 17.65
CA TYR A 276 -23.57 6.07 17.78
C TYR A 276 -23.71 7.59 17.68
N TRP A 277 -22.64 8.33 18.00
CA TRP A 277 -22.65 9.80 18.03
C TRP A 277 -22.25 10.42 16.69
N ASN A 278 -21.74 9.62 15.76
CA ASN A 278 -21.26 10.09 14.46
C ASN A 278 -22.20 9.60 13.36
N GLU A 279 -23.29 10.36 13.12
CA GLU A 279 -24.25 10.05 12.05
C GLU A 279 -23.55 9.87 10.69
N GLY A 280 -23.93 8.80 9.98
CA GLY A 280 -23.43 8.44 8.65
C GLY A 280 -22.23 7.49 8.65
N TYR A 281 -21.56 7.27 9.78
CA TYR A 281 -20.44 6.33 9.86
C TYR A 281 -20.95 4.89 9.70
N SER A 282 -20.78 4.32 8.50
CA SER A 282 -21.12 2.93 8.18
C SER A 282 -19.96 2.28 7.45
N GLY A 283 -19.60 1.07 7.82
CA GLY A 283 -18.61 0.29 7.07
C GLY A 283 -19.28 -0.68 6.12
N ASN A 284 -19.04 -0.52 4.83
CA ASN A 284 -19.59 -1.42 3.81
C ASN A 284 -18.55 -2.49 3.49
N LEU A 285 -18.90 -3.75 3.71
CA LEU A 285 -18.13 -4.92 3.26
C LEU A 285 -18.85 -5.55 2.07
N ILE A 286 -18.22 -5.45 0.91
CA ILE A 286 -18.73 -6.01 -0.35
C ILE A 286 -17.77 -7.09 -0.84
N LEU A 287 -18.28 -8.31 -0.95
CA LEU A 287 -17.61 -9.44 -1.59
C LEU A 287 -18.38 -9.76 -2.88
N ASP A 288 -17.80 -9.48 -4.04
CA ASP A 288 -18.46 -9.65 -5.34
C ASP A 288 -17.65 -10.53 -6.29
N GLN A 289 -18.24 -11.65 -6.73
CA GLN A 289 -17.69 -12.56 -7.73
C GLN A 289 -16.30 -13.11 -7.38
N ASN A 290 -16.01 -13.31 -6.09
CA ASN A 290 -14.74 -13.91 -5.65
C ASN A 290 -14.81 -15.42 -5.63
N LYS A 291 -13.64 -16.05 -5.75
CA LYS A 291 -13.45 -17.49 -5.64
C LYS A 291 -12.65 -17.81 -4.38
N PHE A 292 -13.25 -18.59 -3.49
CA PHE A 292 -12.62 -19.10 -2.28
C PHE A 292 -12.15 -20.54 -2.50
N ILE A 293 -10.90 -20.83 -2.19
CA ILE A 293 -10.29 -22.16 -2.33
C ILE A 293 -9.48 -22.54 -1.10
N GLY A 294 -9.26 -23.84 -0.90
CA GLY A 294 -8.31 -24.34 0.09
C GLY A 294 -8.92 -24.80 1.40
N GLN A 295 -8.14 -25.50 2.20
CA GLN A 295 -8.59 -26.05 3.48
C GLN A 295 -7.86 -25.41 4.65
N ASN A 296 -8.54 -24.54 5.39
CA ASN A 296 -8.08 -23.98 6.64
C ASN A 296 -8.28 -24.99 7.77
N SER A 297 -7.18 -25.60 8.22
CA SER A 297 -7.16 -26.46 9.42
C SER A 297 -6.61 -25.74 10.65
N VAL A 298 -6.16 -24.49 10.49
CA VAL A 298 -5.35 -23.75 11.46
C VAL A 298 -6.21 -23.16 12.60
N THR A 299 -7.41 -22.67 12.30
CA THR A 299 -8.25 -21.95 13.29
C THR A 299 -9.66 -22.55 13.41
N GLN A 300 -10.42 -22.20 14.48
CA GLN A 300 -11.83 -22.58 14.68
C GLN A 300 -12.83 -21.43 14.42
N ILE A 301 -12.40 -20.36 13.75
CA ILE A 301 -13.12 -19.08 13.71
C ILE A 301 -13.83 -18.91 12.35
N SER A 302 -14.79 -17.98 12.25
CA SER A 302 -15.50 -17.61 11.01
C SER A 302 -14.54 -17.22 9.88
N LEU A 303 -14.97 -17.12 8.62
CA LEU A 303 -14.09 -16.68 7.52
C LEU A 303 -14.00 -15.15 7.44
N PHE A 304 -15.13 -14.49 7.67
CA PHE A 304 -15.26 -13.06 7.88
C PHE A 304 -16.15 -12.84 9.09
N GLU A 305 -15.76 -11.91 9.94
CA GLU A 305 -16.59 -11.38 11.02
C GLU A 305 -16.80 -9.90 10.76
N ALA A 306 -18.06 -9.53 10.58
CA ALA A 306 -18.49 -8.15 10.50
C ALA A 306 -19.27 -7.80 11.76
N SER A 307 -18.77 -6.84 12.54
CA SER A 307 -19.43 -6.37 13.75
C SER A 307 -19.65 -4.87 13.71
N SER A 308 -20.75 -4.43 14.35
CA SER A 308 -21.11 -3.02 14.62
C SER A 308 -21.19 -2.11 13.39
N TYR A 309 -22.36 -1.55 13.08
CA TYR A 309 -22.56 -0.54 12.01
C TYR A 309 -21.95 -0.92 10.65
N SER A 310 -22.00 -2.21 10.35
CA SER A 310 -21.48 -2.74 9.10
C SER A 310 -22.64 -3.13 8.19
N ASN A 311 -22.54 -2.79 6.90
CA ASN A 311 -23.38 -3.33 5.86
C ASN A 311 -22.60 -4.46 5.18
N PHE A 312 -23.24 -5.61 5.00
CA PHE A 312 -22.61 -6.77 4.39
C PHE A 312 -23.31 -7.18 3.11
N THR A 313 -22.55 -7.27 2.01
CA THR A 313 -23.05 -7.64 0.68
C THR A 313 -22.20 -8.75 0.08
N VAL A 314 -22.82 -9.87 -0.29
CA VAL A 314 -22.16 -11.05 -0.89
C VAL A 314 -22.87 -11.40 -2.19
N ILE A 315 -22.19 -11.25 -3.32
CA ILE A 315 -22.77 -11.43 -4.65
C ILE A 315 -21.90 -12.37 -5.47
N GLY A 316 -22.47 -13.44 -6.05
CA GLY A 316 -21.79 -14.26 -7.06
C GLY A 316 -20.50 -14.96 -6.62
N ASN A 317 -20.19 -15.07 -5.33
CA ASN A 317 -18.98 -15.72 -4.84
C ASN A 317 -19.08 -17.25 -4.94
N THR A 318 -17.97 -17.93 -5.23
CA THR A 318 -17.87 -19.38 -5.31
C THR A 318 -16.93 -19.95 -4.25
N PHE A 319 -17.26 -21.13 -3.73
CA PHE A 319 -16.47 -21.85 -2.73
C PHE A 319 -16.11 -23.21 -3.32
N GLU A 320 -14.85 -23.39 -3.73
CA GLU A 320 -14.38 -24.60 -4.41
C GLU A 320 -13.34 -25.31 -3.55
N ASN A 321 -13.69 -26.49 -3.04
CA ASN A 321 -12.87 -27.23 -2.08
C ASN A 321 -12.46 -26.36 -0.87
N ALA A 322 -13.31 -25.40 -0.52
CA ALA A 322 -13.12 -24.49 0.60
C ALA A 322 -13.62 -25.16 1.89
N PHE A 323 -12.71 -25.49 2.80
CA PHE A 323 -13.04 -26.07 4.09
C PHE A 323 -12.39 -25.26 5.19
N TRP A 324 -13.13 -24.90 6.22
CA TRP A 324 -12.57 -24.29 7.42
C TRP A 324 -13.14 -24.97 8.65
N ARG A 325 -12.30 -25.15 9.66
CA ARG A 325 -12.76 -25.66 10.95
C ARG A 325 -13.42 -24.48 11.65
N SER A 326 -14.71 -24.57 11.95
CA SER A 326 -15.38 -23.64 12.84
C SER A 326 -16.50 -24.36 13.59
N GLN A 327 -16.76 -23.93 14.82
CA GLN A 327 -17.93 -24.38 15.57
C GLN A 327 -19.25 -23.91 14.93
N ALA A 328 -19.17 -22.86 14.10
CA ALA A 328 -20.25 -22.40 13.24
C ALA A 328 -19.71 -22.12 11.82
N ARG A 329 -20.15 -22.86 10.80
CA ARG A 329 -19.87 -22.51 9.39
C ARG A 329 -20.65 -21.24 9.04
N SER A 330 -20.14 -20.09 9.47
CA SER A 330 -20.91 -18.85 9.48
C SER A 330 -20.12 -17.69 8.89
N PHE A 331 -20.85 -16.87 8.15
CA PHE A 331 -20.60 -15.44 8.12
C PHE A 331 -21.27 -14.88 9.36
N SER A 332 -20.48 -14.40 10.32
CA SER A 332 -21.02 -13.83 11.55
C SER A 332 -21.26 -12.35 11.32
N TYR A 333 -22.51 -11.94 11.51
CA TYR A 333 -22.91 -10.54 11.56
C TYR A 333 -23.47 -10.25 12.95
N GLU A 334 -22.80 -9.37 13.69
CA GLU A 334 -23.29 -8.90 14.99
C GLU A 334 -23.77 -7.46 14.87
N ALA A 335 -25.07 -7.26 15.10
CA ALA A 335 -25.69 -5.95 15.22
C ALA A 335 -26.28 -5.82 16.62
N TYR A 336 -25.92 -4.74 17.31
CA TYR A 336 -26.49 -4.38 18.59
C TYR A 336 -27.69 -3.45 18.34
N GLU A 337 -28.90 -3.91 18.68
CA GLU A 337 -30.08 -3.02 18.75
C GLU A 337 -29.95 -2.14 19.99
N ASP A 338 -30.02 -0.81 19.79
CA ASP A 338 -30.00 0.14 20.89
C ASP A 338 -31.40 0.22 21.50
N ASN A 339 -31.59 -0.42 22.65
CA ASN A 339 -32.78 -0.22 23.48
C ASN A 339 -32.65 1.08 24.29
N GLN A 340 -32.38 2.22 23.64
CA GLN A 340 -32.50 3.53 24.28
C GLN A 340 -33.95 4.00 24.16
N GLN A 341 -34.81 3.46 25.02
CA GLN A 341 -35.89 4.27 25.59
C GLN A 341 -35.27 5.10 26.73
N VAL A 342 -34.95 6.37 26.46
CA VAL A 342 -34.86 7.42 27.48
C VAL A 342 -35.61 8.65 27.00
#